data_AF-A0A7S0KRP1-F1
#
_entry.id   AF-A0A7S0KRP1-F1
#
_cell.length_a   1.000
_cell.length_b   1.000
_cell.length_c   1.000
_cell.angle_alpha   90.00
_cell.angle_beta   90.00
_cell.angle_gamma   90.00
#
_symmetry.space_group_name_H-M   'P 1'
#
loop_
_entity.id
_entity.type
_entity.pdbx_description
1 polymer ?
#
loop_
_entity_poly.entity_id
_entity_poly.type
_entity_poly.pdbx_seq_one_letter_code
_entity_poly.pdbx_strand_id
1 'polypeptide(L)'
;HEGAGHAVMSAYAEIVFDNSDNRLPVDREEVRLRRTIGLKKDEYYLDRKHITKAEVINLLESAGFSRTNPYYCVKQGEIMKMATMHDEERLALLKEIGGTSVYEDKKRESLKVMDDTKSRRDQIQETVEFIEQRLGELDAEKDELQKYLEHDRTKRSLEYTIYEKDLSETRSKLDEVEERRRSYVERAKEEDDRAHRAHDEIRAAERECKDK
;
A
#
# COMPACT_ATOMS: atom_id res chain seq x y z
N HIS A 1 12.35 -51.45 -47.00
CA HIS A 1 11.24 -52.07 -47.73
C HIS A 1 10.07 -52.10 -46.76
N GLU A 2 9.27 -51.04 -46.74
CA GLU A 2 8.23 -50.85 -45.73
C GLU A 2 6.90 -51.35 -46.29
N GLY A 3 6.28 -52.30 -45.59
CA GLY A 3 4.95 -52.80 -45.95
C GLY A 3 3.86 -51.83 -45.51
N ALA A 4 2.70 -51.88 -46.19
CA ALA A 4 1.55 -51.05 -45.85
C ALA A 4 1.00 -51.42 -44.47
N GLY A 5 1.31 -50.61 -43.45
CA GLY A 5 0.77 -50.68 -42.09
C GLY A 5 0.05 -49.39 -41.71
N HIS A 6 -0.82 -49.45 -40.71
CA HIS A 6 -1.49 -48.26 -40.19
C HIS A 6 -0.48 -47.24 -39.66
N ALA A 7 -0.71 -45.95 -39.96
CA ALA A 7 0.15 -44.86 -39.51
C ALA A 7 0.23 -44.81 -37.97
N VAL A 8 1.45 -44.98 -37.44
CA VAL A 8 1.72 -45.03 -36.00
C VAL A 8 1.65 -43.61 -35.42
N MET A 9 0.65 -43.36 -34.56
CA MET A 9 0.37 -42.02 -34.00
C MET A 9 1.25 -41.65 -32.79
N SER A 10 1.90 -42.64 -32.17
CA SER A 10 2.83 -42.46 -31.06
C SER A 10 3.78 -43.65 -30.93
N ALA A 11 4.97 -43.40 -30.37
CA ALA A 11 5.95 -44.38 -29.98
C ALA A 11 6.35 -44.17 -28.51
N TYR A 12 6.95 -45.17 -27.87
CA TYR A 12 7.56 -45.00 -26.56
C TYR A 12 8.86 -45.78 -26.46
N ALA A 13 9.73 -45.35 -25.54
CA ALA A 13 10.87 -46.13 -25.06
C ALA A 13 10.75 -46.24 -23.54
N GLU A 14 10.88 -47.46 -23.00
CA GLU A 14 10.95 -47.75 -21.57
C GLU A 14 12.32 -48.36 -21.27
N ILE A 15 13.01 -47.81 -20.26
CA ILE A 15 14.28 -48.32 -19.75
C ILE A 15 14.04 -48.78 -18.31
N VAL A 16 14.47 -50.00 -17.99
CA VAL A 16 14.50 -50.52 -16.62
C VAL A 16 15.93 -50.36 -16.11
N PHE A 17 16.08 -49.65 -15.00
CA PHE A 17 17.34 -49.51 -14.27
C PHE A 17 17.33 -50.45 -13.07
N ASP A 18 18.44 -51.15 -12.87
CA ASP A 18 18.83 -51.68 -11.56
C ASP A 18 19.22 -50.49 -10.68
N ASN A 19 18.63 -50.43 -9.48
CA ASN A 19 18.83 -49.41 -8.46
C ASN A 19 19.23 -50.04 -7.11
N SER A 20 19.84 -51.22 -7.13
CA SER A 20 20.33 -51.91 -5.93
C SER A 20 21.35 -51.07 -5.13
N ASP A 21 22.03 -50.11 -5.77
CA ASP A 21 22.94 -49.15 -5.12
C ASP A 21 22.24 -47.88 -4.57
N ASN A 22 20.92 -47.76 -4.77
CA ASN A 22 20.07 -46.64 -4.34
C ASN A 22 20.53 -45.25 -4.86
N ARG A 23 21.21 -45.19 -6.01
CA ARG A 23 21.57 -43.91 -6.66
C ARG A 23 20.37 -43.10 -7.11
N LEU A 24 19.30 -43.74 -7.57
CA LEU A 24 18.04 -43.06 -7.86
C LEU A 24 17.28 -42.95 -6.54
N PRO A 25 16.81 -41.75 -6.13
CA PRO A 25 16.03 -41.53 -4.90
C PRO A 25 14.60 -42.08 -5.02
N VAL A 26 14.49 -43.40 -5.19
CA VAL A 26 13.27 -44.18 -5.32
C VAL A 26 13.47 -45.46 -4.50
N ASP A 27 12.55 -45.73 -3.57
CA ASP A 27 12.61 -46.85 -2.62
C ASP A 27 12.26 -48.20 -3.29
N ARG A 28 13.07 -48.59 -4.30
CA ARG A 28 12.88 -49.77 -5.17
C ARG A 28 14.20 -50.24 -5.79
N GLU A 29 14.36 -51.56 -5.89
CA GLU A 29 15.48 -52.24 -6.56
C GLU A 29 15.43 -52.15 -8.09
N GLU A 30 14.21 -52.11 -8.69
CA GLU A 30 14.01 -51.77 -10.10
C GLU A 30 13.32 -50.41 -10.24
N VAL A 31 13.80 -49.57 -11.17
CA VAL A 31 13.18 -48.29 -11.51
C VAL A 31 12.92 -48.21 -13.02
N ARG A 32 11.68 -47.97 -13.43
CA ARG A 32 11.25 -48.00 -14.84
C ARG A 32 10.92 -46.60 -15.35
N LEU A 33 11.78 -46.06 -16.21
CA LEU A 33 11.61 -44.75 -16.83
C LEU A 33 11.12 -44.91 -18.28
N ARG A 34 9.92 -44.41 -18.57
CA ARG A 34 9.34 -44.41 -19.93
C ARG A 34 9.13 -43.00 -20.45
N ARG A 35 9.51 -42.77 -21.70
CA ARG A 35 9.13 -41.58 -22.47
C ARG A 35 8.22 -41.98 -23.62
N THR A 36 7.05 -41.37 -23.70
CA THR A 36 6.06 -41.55 -24.78
C THR A 36 6.03 -40.29 -25.64
N ILE A 37 6.28 -40.45 -26.95
CA ILE A 37 6.28 -39.36 -27.93
C ILE A 37 5.14 -39.61 -28.92
N GLY A 38 4.23 -38.65 -29.05
CA GLY A 38 3.17 -38.64 -30.05
C GLY A 38 3.12 -37.30 -30.78
N LEU A 39 2.32 -37.22 -31.85
CA LEU A 39 2.27 -36.07 -32.78
C LEU A 39 2.09 -34.68 -32.13
N LYS A 40 1.58 -34.60 -30.89
CA LYS A 40 1.40 -33.35 -30.11
C LYS A 40 1.78 -33.48 -28.63
N LYS A 41 2.48 -34.56 -28.24
CA LYS A 41 2.71 -34.92 -26.82
C LYS A 41 4.10 -35.51 -26.58
N ASP A 42 4.72 -35.12 -25.47
CA ASP A 42 5.98 -35.65 -24.94
C ASP A 42 5.78 -35.92 -23.44
N GLU A 43 5.40 -37.15 -23.11
CA GLU A 43 4.92 -37.55 -21.77
C GLU A 43 5.92 -38.51 -21.11
N TYR A 44 6.25 -38.23 -19.85
CA TYR A 44 7.25 -39.00 -19.10
C TYR A 44 6.57 -39.76 -17.96
N TYR A 45 7.02 -40.99 -17.72
CA TYR A 45 6.49 -41.85 -16.68
C TYR A 45 7.62 -42.51 -15.88
N LEU A 46 7.49 -42.52 -14.56
CA LEU A 46 8.32 -43.26 -13.62
C LEU A 46 7.44 -44.30 -12.94
N ASP A 47 7.75 -45.59 -13.12
CA ASP A 47 6.96 -46.71 -12.62
C ASP A 47 5.45 -46.58 -12.91
N ARG A 48 5.14 -46.21 -14.15
CA ARG A 48 3.77 -45.96 -14.68
C ARG A 48 3.06 -44.71 -14.10
N LYS A 49 3.63 -44.01 -13.10
CA LYS A 49 3.16 -42.68 -12.67
C LYS A 49 3.64 -41.61 -13.66
N HIS A 50 2.78 -40.69 -14.08
CA HIS A 50 3.18 -39.57 -14.92
C HIS A 50 4.00 -38.55 -14.11
N ILE A 51 5.13 -38.09 -14.65
CA ILE A 51 5.99 -37.05 -14.04
C ILE A 51 6.40 -35.99 -15.07
N THR A 52 6.85 -34.83 -14.61
CA THR A 52 7.32 -33.75 -15.47
C THR A 52 8.75 -34.00 -15.97
N LYS A 53 9.10 -33.36 -17.08
CA LYS A 53 10.46 -33.35 -17.63
C LYS A 53 11.51 -32.79 -16.66
N ALA A 54 11.12 -31.87 -15.77
CA ALA A 54 12.02 -31.32 -14.76
C ALA A 54 12.37 -32.37 -13.68
N GLU A 55 11.37 -33.11 -13.19
CA GLU A 55 11.58 -34.20 -12.24
C GLU A 55 12.46 -35.32 -12.84
N VAL A 56 12.28 -35.65 -14.12
CA VAL A 56 13.16 -36.61 -14.84
C VAL A 56 14.61 -36.14 -14.87
N ILE A 57 14.86 -34.85 -15.14
CA ILE A 57 16.22 -34.29 -15.19
C ILE A 57 16.85 -34.32 -13.79
N ASN A 58 16.13 -33.85 -12.77
CA ASN A 58 16.60 -33.85 -11.38
C ASN A 58 16.89 -35.28 -10.86
N LEU A 59 16.06 -36.26 -11.23
CA LEU A 59 16.24 -37.67 -10.89
C LEU A 59 17.52 -38.25 -11.51
N LEU A 60 17.75 -37.98 -12.80
CA LEU A 60 18.95 -38.44 -13.51
C LEU A 60 20.22 -37.74 -13.01
N GLU A 61 20.16 -36.43 -12.76
CA GLU A 61 21.27 -35.66 -12.15
C GLU A 61 21.62 -36.18 -10.74
N SER A 62 20.62 -36.56 -9.92
CA SER A 62 20.85 -37.17 -8.60
C SER A 62 21.63 -38.49 -8.68
N ALA A 63 21.38 -39.30 -9.72
CA ALA A 63 22.12 -40.54 -9.99
C ALA A 63 23.44 -40.32 -10.75
N GLY A 64 23.85 -39.08 -11.02
CA GLY A 64 25.08 -38.72 -11.71
C GLY A 64 24.98 -38.60 -13.24
N PHE A 65 23.81 -38.90 -13.84
CA PHE A 65 23.54 -38.75 -15.27
C PHE A 65 23.21 -37.28 -15.61
N SER A 66 24.16 -36.38 -15.36
CA SER A 66 24.00 -34.97 -15.74
C SER A 66 23.84 -34.84 -17.26
N ARG A 67 22.76 -34.16 -17.68
CA ARG A 67 22.53 -33.76 -19.09
C ARG A 67 23.68 -32.90 -19.63
N THR A 68 24.45 -32.31 -18.73
CA THR A 68 25.61 -31.44 -18.98
C THR A 68 26.92 -32.24 -19.10
N ASN A 69 26.99 -33.51 -18.69
CA ASN A 69 28.25 -34.28 -18.62
C ASN A 69 28.21 -35.55 -19.53
N PRO A 70 28.23 -35.40 -20.88
CA PRO A 70 27.76 -36.42 -21.82
C PRO A 70 28.71 -37.60 -22.11
N TYR A 71 29.72 -37.87 -21.27
CA TYR A 71 30.72 -38.93 -21.51
C TYR A 71 30.13 -40.34 -21.68
N TYR A 72 28.93 -40.57 -21.16
CA TYR A 72 28.17 -41.82 -21.33
C TYR A 72 27.51 -41.95 -22.72
N CYS A 73 27.66 -40.98 -23.63
CA CYS A 73 27.05 -41.00 -24.97
C CYS A 73 27.96 -40.34 -26.04
N VAL A 74 28.96 -41.08 -26.52
CA VAL A 74 29.82 -40.64 -27.63
C VAL A 74 29.05 -40.70 -28.96
N LYS A 75 28.77 -39.53 -29.55
CA LYS A 75 28.14 -39.40 -30.87
C LYS A 75 29.19 -39.37 -31.98
N GLN A 76 28.79 -39.71 -33.21
CA GLN A 76 29.63 -39.55 -34.39
C GLN A 76 30.10 -38.09 -34.51
N GLY A 77 31.41 -37.89 -34.61
CA GLY A 77 32.06 -36.57 -34.68
C GLY A 77 32.51 -35.97 -33.34
N GLU A 78 31.98 -36.42 -32.19
CA GLU A 78 32.37 -35.83 -30.88
C GLU A 78 33.87 -36.02 -30.57
N ILE A 79 34.46 -37.17 -30.91
CA ILE A 79 35.90 -37.40 -30.73
C ILE A 79 36.75 -36.36 -31.51
N MET A 80 36.34 -36.04 -32.74
CA MET A 80 37.04 -35.03 -33.55
C MET A 80 36.85 -33.64 -32.97
N LYS A 81 35.63 -33.29 -32.56
CA LYS A 81 35.31 -32.03 -31.87
C LYS A 81 36.15 -31.86 -30.60
N MET A 82 36.24 -32.88 -29.74
CA MET A 82 37.09 -32.85 -28.54
C MET A 82 38.58 -32.68 -28.85
N ALA A 83 39.07 -33.26 -29.95
CA ALA A 83 40.45 -33.07 -30.41
C ALA A 83 40.72 -31.67 -30.97
N THR A 84 39.69 -30.93 -31.43
CA THR A 84 39.80 -29.57 -31.99
C THR A 84 39.22 -28.47 -31.09
N MET A 85 38.74 -28.80 -29.88
CA MET A 85 38.15 -27.82 -28.94
C MET A 85 39.14 -26.72 -28.60
N HIS A 86 38.66 -25.48 -28.60
CA HIS A 86 39.40 -24.33 -28.07
C HIS A 86 39.58 -24.43 -26.55
N ASP A 87 40.59 -23.75 -26.01
CA ASP A 87 40.93 -23.88 -24.59
C ASP A 87 39.82 -23.36 -23.66
N GLU A 88 39.01 -22.40 -24.10
CA GLU A 88 37.81 -21.94 -23.38
C GLU A 88 36.72 -23.02 -23.30
N GLU A 89 36.45 -23.72 -24.41
CA GLU A 89 35.50 -24.84 -24.46
C GLU A 89 35.98 -26.00 -23.58
N ARG A 90 37.29 -26.29 -23.62
CA ARG A 90 37.93 -27.33 -22.80
C ARG A 90 37.89 -26.97 -21.31
N LEU A 91 38.05 -25.69 -20.96
CA LEU A 91 37.92 -25.20 -19.59
C LEU A 91 36.46 -25.26 -19.09
N ALA A 92 35.49 -24.90 -19.93
CA ALA A 92 34.07 -25.05 -19.61
C ALA A 92 33.73 -26.51 -19.31
N LEU A 93 34.15 -27.43 -20.20
CA LEU A 93 34.01 -28.88 -20.02
C LEU A 93 34.70 -29.41 -18.75
N LEU A 94 35.86 -28.87 -18.37
CA LEU A 94 36.53 -29.24 -17.11
C LEU A 94 35.78 -28.75 -15.86
N LYS A 95 35.20 -27.54 -15.88
CA LYS A 95 34.31 -27.05 -14.81
C LYS A 95 33.02 -27.87 -14.70
N GLU A 96 32.53 -28.33 -15.85
CA GLU A 96 31.32 -29.13 -16.04
C GLU A 96 31.50 -30.55 -15.47
N ILE A 97 32.64 -31.20 -15.73
CA ILE A 97 33.06 -32.45 -15.07
C ILE A 97 33.24 -32.26 -13.56
N GLY A 98 33.90 -31.17 -13.16
CA GLY A 98 34.20 -30.88 -11.75
C GLY A 98 32.98 -30.50 -10.89
N GLY A 99 31.76 -30.49 -11.46
CA GLY A 99 30.53 -30.12 -10.77
C GLY A 99 30.44 -28.63 -10.39
N THR A 100 31.47 -27.82 -10.68
CA THR A 100 31.55 -26.43 -10.23
C THR A 100 30.54 -25.53 -10.94
N SER A 101 30.05 -25.92 -12.12
CA SER A 101 29.03 -25.17 -12.88
C SER A 101 27.77 -24.88 -12.03
N VAL A 102 27.24 -25.88 -11.33
CA VAL A 102 26.04 -25.73 -10.48
C VAL A 102 26.27 -24.75 -9.31
N TYR A 103 27.51 -24.67 -8.81
CA TYR A 103 27.89 -23.68 -7.80
C TYR A 103 28.04 -22.27 -8.41
N GLU A 104 28.68 -22.14 -9.58
CA GLU A 104 28.81 -20.85 -10.28
C GLU A 104 27.45 -20.28 -10.71
N ASP A 105 26.51 -21.11 -11.17
CA ASP A 105 25.14 -20.71 -11.50
C ASP A 105 24.35 -20.26 -10.26
N LYS A 106 24.31 -21.07 -9.19
CA LYS A 106 23.65 -20.69 -7.92
C LYS A 106 24.24 -19.43 -7.30
N LYS A 107 25.57 -19.24 -7.40
CA LYS A 107 26.24 -18.01 -6.98
C LYS A 107 25.80 -16.80 -7.81
N ARG A 108 25.69 -16.95 -9.14
CA ARG A 108 25.24 -15.90 -10.07
C ARG A 108 23.79 -15.49 -9.79
N GLU A 109 22.91 -16.46 -9.55
CA GLU A 109 21.52 -16.22 -9.16
C GLU A 109 21.43 -15.51 -7.79
N SER A 110 22.16 -16.00 -6.79
CA SER A 110 22.19 -15.40 -5.45
C SER A 110 22.69 -13.95 -5.47
N LEU A 111 23.73 -13.65 -6.26
CA LEU A 111 24.25 -12.29 -6.44
C LEU A 111 23.22 -11.36 -7.10
N LYS A 112 22.47 -11.86 -8.09
CA LYS A 112 21.37 -11.08 -8.69
C LYS A 112 20.27 -10.77 -7.67
N VAL A 113 19.82 -11.77 -6.92
CA VAL A 113 18.79 -11.59 -5.88
C VAL A 113 19.25 -10.60 -4.80
N MET A 114 20.54 -10.62 -4.45
CA MET A 114 21.13 -9.66 -3.52
C MET A 114 21.10 -8.22 -4.06
N ASP A 115 21.39 -8.01 -5.34
CA ASP A 115 21.36 -6.68 -5.99
C ASP A 115 19.92 -6.16 -6.17
N ASP A 116 19.00 -7.02 -6.63
CA ASP A 116 17.56 -6.74 -6.67
C ASP A 116 17.00 -6.37 -5.27
N THR A 117 17.50 -7.02 -4.21
CA THR A 117 17.12 -6.76 -2.81
C THR A 117 17.71 -5.45 -2.29
N LYS A 118 18.96 -5.13 -2.66
CA LYS A 118 19.60 -3.86 -2.32
C LYS A 118 18.85 -2.67 -2.95
N SER A 119 18.56 -2.75 -4.25
CA SER A 119 17.78 -1.72 -4.96
C SER A 119 16.44 -1.42 -4.28
N ARG A 120 15.70 -2.46 -3.86
CA ARG A 120 14.45 -2.30 -3.08
C ARG A 120 14.67 -1.69 -1.71
N ARG A 121 15.77 -2.01 -1.02
CA ARG A 121 16.10 -1.41 0.28
C ARG A 121 16.36 0.08 0.13
N ASP A 122 17.10 0.48 -0.89
CA ASP A 122 17.48 1.87 -1.13
C ASP A 122 16.22 2.71 -1.46
N GLN A 123 15.26 2.15 -2.22
CA GLN A 123 13.92 2.76 -2.44
C GLN A 123 13.06 2.89 -1.16
N ILE A 124 13.12 1.89 -0.27
CA ILE A 124 12.43 1.95 1.03
C ILE A 124 13.04 3.05 1.91
N GLN A 125 14.36 3.21 1.88
CA GLN A 125 15.08 4.25 2.64
C GLN A 125 14.66 5.66 2.18
N GLU A 126 14.65 5.91 0.86
CA GLU A 126 14.14 7.18 0.28
C GLU A 126 12.68 7.46 0.69
N THR A 127 11.84 6.43 0.74
CA THR A 127 10.44 6.55 1.18
C THR A 127 10.32 6.88 2.66
N VAL A 128 11.19 6.33 3.51
CA VAL A 128 11.23 6.64 4.95
C VAL A 128 11.69 8.07 5.20
N GLU A 129 12.76 8.52 4.54
CA GLU A 129 13.28 9.89 4.67
C GLU A 129 12.24 10.95 4.25
N PHE A 130 11.46 10.68 3.20
CA PHE A 130 10.33 11.52 2.80
C PHE A 130 9.21 11.57 3.87
N ILE A 131 8.90 10.44 4.51
CA ILE A 131 7.91 10.38 5.59
C ILE A 131 8.40 11.13 6.84
N GLU A 132 9.69 11.00 7.19
CA GLU A 132 10.29 11.73 8.31
C GLU A 132 10.29 13.25 8.07
N GLN A 133 10.60 13.72 6.86
CA GLN A 133 10.44 15.12 6.50
C GLN A 133 8.98 15.57 6.66
N ARG A 134 8.01 14.81 6.11
CA ARG A 134 6.60 15.22 6.15
C ARG A 134 6.00 15.19 7.56
N LEU A 135 6.53 14.36 8.46
CA LEU A 135 6.21 14.40 9.89
C LEU A 135 6.76 15.67 10.57
N GLY A 136 7.99 16.08 10.25
CA GLY A 136 8.56 17.35 10.74
C GLY A 136 7.79 18.58 10.27
N GLU A 137 7.31 18.58 9.02
CA GLU A 137 6.40 19.61 8.51
C GLU A 137 5.06 19.63 9.27
N LEU A 138 4.47 18.45 9.53
CA LEU A 138 3.21 18.32 10.25
C LEU A 138 3.29 18.74 11.73
N ASP A 139 4.41 18.49 12.40
CA ASP A 139 4.63 18.98 13.77
C ASP A 139 4.79 20.51 13.83
N ALA A 140 5.37 21.13 12.79
CA ALA A 140 5.39 22.59 12.66
C ALA A 140 4.00 23.18 12.40
N GLU A 141 3.21 22.58 11.49
CA GLU A 141 1.80 22.93 11.26
C GLU A 141 0.97 22.83 12.55
N LYS A 142 1.21 21.79 13.37
CA LYS A 142 0.56 21.57 14.68
C LYS A 142 0.91 22.66 15.69
N ASP A 143 2.18 23.05 15.78
CA ASP A 143 2.64 24.08 16.71
C ASP A 143 2.20 25.50 16.30
N GLU A 144 1.98 25.76 15.02
CA GLU A 144 1.29 26.97 14.54
C GLU A 144 -0.20 26.96 14.91
N LEU A 145 -0.89 25.83 14.69
CA LEU A 145 -2.30 25.67 15.04
C LEU A 145 -2.55 25.84 16.56
N GLN A 146 -1.63 25.41 17.42
CA GLN A 146 -1.73 25.64 18.86
C GLN A 146 -1.69 27.13 19.22
N LYS A 147 -0.78 27.90 18.62
CA LYS A 147 -0.67 29.37 18.81
C LYS A 147 -1.93 30.08 18.28
N TYR A 148 -2.44 29.65 17.13
CA TYR A 148 -3.71 30.14 16.59
C TYR A 148 -4.87 29.92 17.56
N LEU A 149 -4.98 28.72 18.16
CA LEU A 149 -6.04 28.40 19.13
C LEU A 149 -5.91 29.17 20.45
N GLU A 150 -4.69 29.51 20.87
CA GLU A 150 -4.47 30.41 22.00
C GLU A 150 -4.93 31.84 21.67
N HIS A 151 -4.53 32.36 20.50
CA HIS A 151 -4.95 33.69 20.04
C HIS A 151 -6.47 33.80 19.79
N ASP A 152 -7.15 32.76 19.28
CA ASP A 152 -8.62 32.74 19.16
C ASP A 152 -9.31 32.82 20.53
N ARG A 153 -8.80 32.10 21.54
CA ARG A 153 -9.33 32.17 22.92
C ARG A 153 -9.18 33.59 23.48
N THR A 154 -8.01 34.21 23.34
CA THR A 154 -7.76 35.59 23.79
C THR A 154 -8.65 36.59 23.04
N LYS A 155 -8.76 36.46 21.72
CA LYS A 155 -9.65 37.28 20.88
C LYS A 155 -11.09 37.19 21.38
N ARG A 156 -11.62 35.97 21.57
CA ARG A 156 -13.01 35.75 21.98
C ARG A 156 -13.30 36.25 23.40
N SER A 157 -12.34 36.20 24.32
CA SER A 157 -12.51 36.81 25.66
C SER A 157 -12.53 38.34 25.61
N LEU A 158 -11.74 38.95 24.71
CA LEU A 158 -11.77 40.39 24.46
C LEU A 158 -13.08 40.82 23.77
N GLU A 159 -13.52 40.11 22.73
CA GLU A 159 -14.81 40.34 22.06
C GLU A 159 -15.97 40.27 23.05
N TYR A 160 -16.03 39.24 23.91
CA TYR A 160 -17.05 39.14 24.95
C TYR A 160 -17.00 40.30 25.95
N THR A 161 -15.81 40.75 26.35
CA THR A 161 -15.62 41.88 27.27
C THR A 161 -16.07 43.21 26.64
N ILE A 162 -15.83 43.40 25.35
CA ILE A 162 -16.33 44.55 24.58
C ILE A 162 -17.86 44.50 24.50
N TYR A 163 -18.45 43.36 24.12
CA TYR A 163 -19.90 43.24 24.00
C TYR A 163 -20.64 43.41 25.33
N GLU A 164 -20.11 42.93 26.46
CA GLU A 164 -20.75 43.16 27.77
C GLU A 164 -20.64 44.65 28.20
N LYS A 165 -19.53 45.32 27.87
CA LYS A 165 -19.38 46.77 28.09
C LYS A 165 -20.36 47.59 27.23
N ASP A 166 -20.48 47.28 25.95
CA ASP A 166 -21.38 47.96 25.03
C ASP A 166 -22.86 47.71 25.42
N LEU A 167 -23.18 46.50 25.88
CA LEU A 167 -24.48 46.14 26.43
C LEU A 167 -24.78 46.89 27.75
N SER A 168 -23.80 47.00 28.64
CA SER A 168 -23.92 47.77 29.89
C SER A 168 -24.14 49.26 29.62
N GLU A 169 -23.35 49.87 28.73
CA GLU A 169 -23.55 51.25 28.31
C GLU A 169 -24.93 51.47 27.64
N THR A 170 -25.38 50.52 26.83
CA THR A 170 -26.69 50.60 26.16
C THR A 170 -27.84 50.47 27.16
N ARG A 171 -27.69 49.64 28.20
CA ARG A 171 -28.64 49.56 29.32
C ARG A 171 -28.73 50.88 30.08
N SER A 172 -27.59 51.46 30.52
CA SER A 172 -27.62 52.75 31.23
C SER A 172 -28.22 53.89 30.38
N LYS A 173 -27.92 53.93 29.07
CA LYS A 173 -28.54 54.89 28.14
C LYS A 173 -30.05 54.66 27.99
N LEU A 174 -30.53 53.42 28.07
CA LEU A 174 -31.96 53.08 28.09
C LEU A 174 -32.62 53.52 29.42
N ASP A 175 -32.00 53.25 30.56
CA ASP A 175 -32.49 53.65 31.88
C ASP A 175 -32.63 55.18 31.98
N GLU A 176 -31.64 55.94 31.48
CA GLU A 176 -31.71 57.40 31.36
C GLU A 176 -32.86 57.88 30.45
N VAL A 177 -33.19 57.15 29.39
CA VAL A 177 -34.33 57.47 28.50
C VAL A 177 -35.65 57.15 29.20
N GLU A 178 -35.73 56.03 29.93
CA GLU A 178 -36.92 55.66 30.69
C GLU A 178 -37.24 56.63 31.83
N GLU A 179 -36.23 57.07 32.59
CA GLU A 179 -36.43 58.00 33.70
C GLU A 179 -36.86 59.39 33.20
N ARG A 180 -36.25 59.86 32.09
CA ARG A 180 -36.75 61.03 31.37
C ARG A 180 -38.19 60.84 30.91
N ARG A 181 -38.54 59.67 30.35
CA ARG A 181 -39.92 59.35 29.93
C ARG A 181 -40.89 59.36 31.11
N ARG A 182 -40.51 58.85 32.29
CA ARG A 182 -41.34 58.90 33.52
C ARG A 182 -41.59 60.35 33.95
N SER A 183 -40.54 61.15 34.12
CA SER A 183 -40.69 62.56 34.50
C SER A 183 -41.49 63.40 33.50
N TYR A 184 -41.42 63.12 32.19
CA TYR A 184 -42.31 63.74 31.20
C TYR A 184 -43.78 63.31 31.37
N VAL A 185 -44.05 62.03 31.67
CA VAL A 185 -45.42 61.54 31.94
C VAL A 185 -45.99 62.09 33.23
N GLU A 186 -45.18 62.23 34.28
CA GLU A 186 -45.61 62.85 35.55
C GLU A 186 -45.91 64.34 35.37
N ARG A 187 -45.02 65.08 34.70
CA ARG A 187 -45.28 66.49 34.36
C ARG A 187 -46.52 66.66 33.47
N ALA A 188 -46.74 65.76 32.51
CA ALA A 188 -47.94 65.81 31.67
C ALA A 188 -49.22 65.62 32.50
N LYS A 189 -49.22 64.73 33.51
CA LYS A 189 -50.32 64.61 34.47
C LYS A 189 -50.49 65.86 35.34
N GLU A 190 -49.40 66.45 35.83
CA GLU A 190 -49.51 67.70 36.59
C GLU A 190 -50.14 68.84 35.78
N GLU A 191 -49.75 69.00 34.52
CA GLU A 191 -50.37 70.02 33.65
C GLU A 191 -51.83 69.68 33.33
N ASP A 192 -52.19 68.41 33.17
CA ASP A 192 -53.58 67.98 32.98
C ASP A 192 -54.43 68.22 34.23
N ASP A 193 -53.94 67.89 35.43
CA ASP A 193 -54.58 68.21 36.70
C ASP A 193 -54.66 69.73 36.94
N ARG A 194 -53.66 70.51 36.49
CA ARG A 194 -53.70 71.99 36.51
C ARG A 194 -54.77 72.51 35.56
N ALA A 195 -54.88 71.98 34.35
CA ALA A 195 -55.88 72.36 33.36
C ALA A 195 -57.31 72.02 33.81
N HIS A 196 -57.52 70.84 34.41
CA HIS A 196 -58.82 70.45 34.99
C HIS A 196 -59.24 71.40 36.11
N ARG A 197 -58.35 71.70 37.07
CA ARG A 197 -58.63 72.66 38.16
C ARG A 197 -58.95 74.06 37.63
N ALA A 198 -58.15 74.58 36.70
CA ALA A 198 -58.43 75.87 36.06
C ALA A 198 -59.77 75.86 35.29
N HIS A 199 -60.15 74.76 34.65
CA HIS A 199 -61.44 74.65 33.98
C HIS A 199 -62.62 74.64 34.97
N ASP A 200 -62.51 73.94 36.10
CA ASP A 200 -63.54 73.94 37.14
C ASP A 200 -63.63 75.28 37.89
N GLU A 201 -62.51 75.99 38.10
CA GLU A 201 -62.50 77.38 38.59
C GLU A 201 -63.23 78.34 37.62
N ILE A 202 -62.96 78.22 36.31
CA ILE A 202 -63.69 78.98 35.27
C ILE A 202 -65.19 78.66 35.32
N ARG A 203 -65.58 77.37 35.40
CA ARG A 203 -66.98 76.94 35.53
C ARG A 203 -67.66 77.45 36.80
N ALA A 204 -66.91 77.64 37.89
CA ALA A 204 -67.43 78.23 39.12
C ALA A 204 -67.68 79.74 38.95
N ALA A 205 -66.72 80.47 38.39
CA ALA A 205 -66.86 81.90 38.08
C ALA A 205 -68.00 82.16 37.06
N GLU A 206 -68.17 81.31 36.05
CA GLU A 206 -69.28 81.37 35.10
C GLU A 206 -70.67 81.17 35.76
N ARG A 207 -70.74 80.47 36.89
CA ARG A 207 -71.98 80.32 37.69
C ARG A 207 -72.23 81.55 38.56
N GLU A 208 -71.21 82.04 39.28
CA GLU A 208 -71.33 83.29 40.07
C GLU A 208 -71.64 84.53 39.21
N CYS A 209 -71.31 84.50 37.91
CA CYS A 209 -71.69 85.52 36.92
C CYS A 209 -73.07 85.31 36.29
N LYS A 210 -73.76 84.21 36.59
CA LYS A 210 -75.15 83.91 36.16
C LYS A 210 -76.19 84.08 37.26
N ASP A 211 -75.77 83.98 38.52
CA ASP A 211 -76.63 84.15 39.70
C ASP A 211 -76.64 85.62 40.21
N LYS A 212 -76.40 86.59 39.31
CA LYS A 212 -76.41 88.05 39.53
C LYS A 212 -77.14 88.79 38.40
#